data_AF-A0A7Y7HZE5-F1
#
_entry.id   AF-A0A7Y7HZE5-F1
#
_cell.length_a   1.000
_cell.length_b   1.000
_cell.length_c   1.000
_cell.angle_alpha   90.00
_cell.angle_beta   90.00
_cell.angle_gamma   90.00
#
_symmetry.space_group_name_H-M   'P 1'
#
loop_
_entity.id
_entity.type
_entity.pdbx_description
1 polymer ?
#
loop_
_entity_poly.entity_id
_entity_poly.type
_entity_poly.pdbx_seq_one_letter_code
_entity_poly.pdbx_strand_id
1 'polypeptide(L)'
;MGGADYARKLGIVPLRELPDILFDGADLLVRNHIRDALIALDLPGLHIHPAVIIDAYKNWHEDYWFLAFPERLDCWHRELSSFEEEPIRLGGFTLHSVYTYALDAVVLDKIPLSQRLLFKMGSTQDGFIVCHQDIAAIFRGNGDSGAKLVGIPDH
;
A
#
# COMPACT_ATOMS: atom_id res chain seq x y z
N MET A 1 -30.27 4.84 -9.20
CA MET A 1 -30.03 4.27 -7.85
C MET A 1 -28.53 4.28 -7.62
N GLY A 2 -28.07 4.92 -6.54
CA GLY A 2 -26.63 4.97 -6.22
C GLY A 2 -26.16 3.74 -5.45
N GLY A 3 -24.84 3.56 -5.32
CA GLY A 3 -24.25 2.43 -4.59
C GLY A 3 -24.71 2.32 -3.13
N ALA A 4 -24.96 3.45 -2.45
CA ALA A 4 -25.45 3.46 -1.07
C ALA A 4 -26.89 2.91 -0.94
N ASP A 5 -27.77 3.18 -1.91
CA ASP A 5 -29.14 2.65 -1.89
C ASP A 5 -29.16 1.14 -2.15
N TYR A 6 -28.22 0.65 -2.96
CA TYR A 6 -28.03 -0.78 -3.20
C TYR A 6 -27.47 -1.50 -1.96
N ALA A 7 -26.44 -0.95 -1.31
CA ALA A 7 -25.86 -1.52 -0.09
C ALA A 7 -26.88 -1.64 1.05
N ARG A 8 -27.72 -0.61 1.26
CA ARG A 8 -28.80 -0.66 2.27
C ARG A 8 -29.82 -1.76 2.00
N LYS A 9 -30.14 -2.05 0.73
CA LYS A 9 -31.04 -3.17 0.37
C LYS A 9 -30.45 -4.53 0.72
N LEU A 10 -29.13 -4.65 0.75
CA LEU A 10 -28.41 -5.86 1.16
C LEU A 10 -28.16 -5.90 2.67
N GLY A 11 -28.68 -4.95 3.45
CA GLY A 11 -28.43 -4.85 4.89
C GLY A 11 -27.01 -4.43 5.25
N ILE A 12 -26.20 -3.99 4.27
CA ILE A 12 -24.85 -3.50 4.51
C ILE A 12 -24.95 -2.10 5.09
N VAL A 13 -24.41 -1.92 6.29
CA VAL A 13 -24.31 -0.63 6.96
C VAL A 13 -22.95 -0.01 6.63
N PRO A 14 -22.89 1.11 5.90
CA PRO A 14 -21.64 1.79 5.63
C PRO A 14 -20.96 2.25 6.94
N LEU A 15 -19.63 2.29 6.93
CA LEU A 15 -18.88 2.91 8.03
C LEU A 15 -19.26 4.38 8.16
N ARG A 16 -19.48 4.83 9.41
CA ARG A 16 -19.80 6.22 9.71
C ARG A 16 -18.56 7.12 9.69
N GLU A 17 -17.43 6.56 10.11
CA GLU A 17 -16.13 7.22 10.11
C GLU A 17 -15.22 6.44 9.18
N LEU A 18 -14.63 7.13 8.21
CA LEU A 18 -13.69 6.52 7.28
C LEU A 18 -12.33 6.36 7.95
N PRO A 19 -11.66 5.21 7.77
CA PRO A 19 -10.35 4.96 8.37
C PRO A 19 -9.26 5.86 7.76
N ASP A 20 -8.13 5.94 8.44
CA ASP A 20 -7.00 6.80 8.02
C ASP A 20 -6.39 6.41 6.68
N ILE A 21 -6.52 5.13 6.30
CA ILE A 21 -6.05 4.54 5.06
C ILE A 21 -7.24 3.89 4.35
N LEU A 22 -7.43 4.24 3.08
CA LEU A 22 -8.43 3.64 2.20
C LEU A 22 -7.75 2.85 1.10
N PHE A 23 -8.47 1.80 0.67
CA PHE A 23 -8.06 0.76 -0.26
C PHE A 23 -6.95 -0.13 0.32
N ASP A 24 -7.31 -1.33 0.76
CA ASP A 24 -6.30 -2.37 1.03
C ASP A 24 -5.86 -2.94 -0.32
N GLY A 25 -4.57 -2.82 -0.64
CA GLY A 25 -4.03 -3.24 -1.92
C GLY A 25 -2.73 -2.55 -2.30
N ALA A 26 -2.52 -2.44 -3.62
CA ALA A 26 -1.30 -1.90 -4.23
C ALA A 26 -1.16 -0.37 -4.08
N ASP A 27 -2.26 0.33 -3.87
CA ASP A 27 -2.34 1.79 -3.90
C ASP A 27 -3.22 2.26 -2.75
N LEU A 28 -2.77 3.28 -2.03
CA LEU A 28 -3.40 3.76 -0.80
C LEU A 28 -3.86 5.20 -0.97
N LEU A 29 -4.98 5.55 -0.33
CA LEU A 29 -5.22 6.93 0.09
C LEU A 29 -4.99 7.02 1.58
N VAL A 30 -4.34 8.10 2.01
CA VAL A 30 -4.00 8.33 3.42
C VAL A 30 -4.47 9.71 3.88
N ARG A 31 -4.81 9.85 5.16
CA ARG A 31 -5.17 11.15 5.76
C ARG A 31 -3.96 12.07 5.94
N ASN A 32 -4.23 13.36 6.16
CA ASN A 32 -3.24 14.43 6.37
C ASN A 32 -2.10 14.04 7.32
N HIS A 33 -2.38 13.45 8.49
CA HIS A 33 -1.32 13.17 9.47
C HIS A 33 -0.30 12.11 8.97
N ILE A 34 -0.75 11.12 8.21
CA ILE A 34 0.16 10.15 7.55
C ILE A 34 0.97 10.86 6.48
N ARG A 35 0.30 11.64 5.61
CA ARG A 35 0.94 12.42 4.55
C ARG A 35 2.02 13.36 5.10
N ASP A 36 1.74 14.06 6.20
CA ASP A 36 2.68 14.99 6.83
C ASP A 36 3.90 14.24 7.41
N ALA A 37 3.67 13.07 8.02
CA ALA A 37 4.76 12.22 8.51
C ALA A 37 5.65 11.70 7.36
N LEU A 38 5.05 11.32 6.22
CA LEU A 38 5.79 10.85 5.05
C LEU A 38 6.61 11.98 4.37
N ILE A 39 6.06 13.19 4.29
CA ILE A 39 6.78 14.35 3.73
C ILE A 39 8.02 14.70 4.56
N ALA A 40 7.94 14.58 5.88
CA ALA A 40 9.06 14.86 6.78
C ALA A 40 10.26 13.90 6.58
N LEU A 41 10.05 12.75 5.92
CA LEU A 41 11.06 11.72 5.70
C LEU A 41 11.81 11.85 4.37
N ASP A 42 11.39 12.76 3.47
CA ASP A 42 12.00 12.96 2.13
C ASP A 42 12.17 11.65 1.34
N LEU A 43 11.10 10.86 1.26
CA LEU A 43 11.11 9.53 0.67
C LEU A 43 11.26 9.58 -0.85
N PRO A 44 12.28 8.93 -1.44
CA PRO A 44 12.47 8.93 -2.89
C PRO A 44 11.39 8.09 -3.59
N GLY A 45 11.01 8.53 -4.79
CA GLY A 45 10.04 7.79 -5.63
C GLY A 45 8.59 7.82 -5.11
N LEU A 46 8.31 8.53 -4.02
CA LEU A 46 6.94 8.74 -3.52
C LEU A 46 6.35 10.02 -4.12
N HIS A 47 5.23 9.87 -4.82
CA HIS A 47 4.42 10.97 -5.30
C HIS A 47 3.12 11.02 -4.49
N ILE A 48 2.68 12.21 -4.10
CA ILE A 48 1.50 12.41 -3.26
C ILE A 48 0.55 13.37 -3.96
N HIS A 49 -0.67 12.92 -4.22
CA HIS A 49 -1.69 13.69 -4.94
C HIS A 49 -2.92 13.93 -4.06
N PRO A 50 -3.51 15.14 -4.05
CA PRO A 50 -4.73 15.39 -3.29
C PRO A 50 -5.89 14.55 -3.84
N ALA A 51 -6.73 14.05 -2.94
CA ALA A 51 -7.91 13.26 -3.30
C ALA A 51 -9.11 13.69 -2.44
N VAL A 52 -10.29 13.71 -3.07
CA VAL A 52 -11.55 13.98 -2.38
C VAL A 52 -12.40 12.72 -2.37
N ILE A 53 -12.82 12.31 -1.17
CA ILE A 53 -13.71 11.16 -0.99
C ILE A 53 -15.09 11.66 -0.59
N ILE A 54 -16.11 11.19 -1.32
CA ILE A 54 -17.51 11.41 -0.97
C ILE A 54 -18.06 10.10 -0.40
N ASP A 55 -18.38 10.09 0.88
CA ASP A 55 -18.83 8.87 1.56
C ASP A 55 -20.29 8.49 1.22
N ALA A 56 -20.75 7.37 1.78
CA ALA A 56 -22.11 6.88 1.59
C ALA A 56 -23.21 7.81 2.16
N TYR A 57 -22.83 8.76 3.02
CA TYR A 57 -23.68 9.77 3.65
C TYR A 57 -23.57 11.15 3.01
N LYS A 58 -22.83 11.27 1.88
CA LYS A 58 -22.61 12.50 1.13
C LYS A 58 -21.72 13.52 1.84
N ASN A 59 -20.97 13.11 2.86
CA ASN A 59 -19.94 13.98 3.43
C ASN A 59 -18.73 14.00 2.50
N TRP A 60 -18.12 15.17 2.40
CA TRP A 60 -16.90 15.39 1.64
C TRP A 60 -15.71 15.29 2.58
N HIS A 61 -14.73 14.47 2.21
CA HIS A 61 -13.48 14.27 2.94
C HIS A 61 -12.36 14.75 2.02
N GLU A 62 -11.85 15.94 2.29
CA GLU A 62 -10.83 16.63 1.48
C GLU A 62 -9.41 16.48 2.07
N ASP A 63 -9.27 15.68 3.13
CA ASP A 63 -8.03 15.45 3.86
C ASP A 63 -7.32 14.14 3.45
N TYR A 64 -7.74 13.55 2.32
CA TYR A 64 -7.11 12.35 1.76
C TYR A 64 -6.10 12.66 0.66
N TRP A 65 -5.10 11.78 0.57
CA TRP A 65 -4.01 11.89 -0.39
C TRP A 65 -3.70 10.53 -0.99
N PHE A 66 -3.68 10.46 -2.32
CA PHE A 66 -3.27 9.28 -3.06
C PHE A 66 -1.75 9.15 -3.07
N LEU A 67 -1.23 8.01 -2.63
CA LEU A 67 0.19 7.68 -2.69
C LEU A 67 0.49 6.92 -3.98
N ALA A 68 1.36 7.50 -4.80
CA ALA A 68 1.79 6.94 -6.07
C ALA A 68 3.28 6.59 -6.05
N PHE A 69 3.61 5.43 -6.59
CA PHE A 69 4.98 4.92 -6.72
C PHE A 69 5.24 4.62 -8.19
N PRO A 70 5.88 5.55 -8.94
CA PRO A 70 6.17 5.34 -10.36
C PRO A 70 7.12 4.16 -10.61
N GLU A 71 8.00 3.91 -9.65
CA GLU A 71 8.98 2.83 -9.69
C GLU A 71 8.59 1.71 -8.74
N ARG A 72 9.02 0.49 -9.08
CA ARG A 72 8.86 -0.70 -8.24
C ARG A 72 10.22 -1.32 -7.95
N LEU A 73 10.40 -1.80 -6.73
CA LEU A 73 11.63 -2.46 -6.30
C LEU A 73 11.43 -3.97 -6.26
N ASP A 74 12.13 -4.69 -7.12
CA ASP A 74 12.15 -6.16 -7.12
C ASP A 74 13.20 -6.67 -6.13
N CYS A 75 12.75 -7.04 -4.93
CA CYS A 75 13.64 -7.45 -3.83
C CYS A 75 13.09 -8.64 -3.03
N TRP A 76 12.17 -9.42 -3.59
CA TRP A 76 11.68 -10.64 -2.93
C TRP A 76 12.53 -11.85 -3.34
N HIS A 77 12.90 -12.67 -2.37
CA HIS A 77 13.80 -13.80 -2.54
C HIS A 77 13.09 -14.95 -3.27
N ARG A 78 13.57 -15.29 -4.48
CA ARG A 78 12.90 -16.29 -5.34
C ARG A 78 12.86 -17.69 -4.74
N GLU A 79 13.90 -18.10 -4.01
CA GLU A 79 13.95 -19.47 -3.45
C GLU A 79 13.20 -19.64 -2.11
N LEU A 80 13.01 -18.55 -1.37
CA LEU A 80 12.42 -18.58 -0.02
C LEU A 80 10.97 -18.07 0.00
N SER A 81 10.55 -17.40 -1.07
CA SER A 81 9.16 -17.01 -1.29
C SER A 81 8.41 -18.14 -1.99
N SER A 82 7.10 -18.23 -1.75
CA SER A 82 6.23 -19.14 -2.53
C SER A 82 5.42 -18.33 -3.52
N PHE A 83 5.38 -18.77 -4.77
CA PHE A 83 4.79 -18.02 -5.88
C PHE A 83 4.42 -18.96 -7.04
N GLU A 84 3.57 -18.47 -7.94
CA GLU A 84 3.26 -19.15 -9.20
C GLU A 84 4.45 -19.02 -10.17
N GLU A 85 4.99 -20.15 -10.61
CA GLU A 85 6.16 -20.19 -11.51
C GLU A 85 5.84 -19.58 -12.88
N GLU A 86 4.64 -19.82 -13.41
CA GLU A 86 4.19 -19.26 -14.67
C GLU A 86 3.80 -17.78 -14.48
N PRO A 87 4.57 -16.83 -15.01
CA PRO A 87 4.28 -15.41 -14.82
C PRO A 87 3.20 -14.94 -15.77
N ILE A 88 2.49 -13.89 -15.37
CA ILE A 88 1.65 -13.12 -16.29
C ILE A 88 2.49 -12.01 -16.93
N ARG A 89 2.39 -11.88 -18.25
CA ARG A 89 2.98 -10.77 -19.00
C ARG A 89 1.93 -9.72 -19.28
N LEU A 90 2.06 -8.55 -18.66
CA LEU A 90 1.09 -7.47 -18.79
C LEU A 90 1.81 -6.12 -18.87
N GLY A 91 1.48 -5.31 -19.88
CA GLY A 91 2.03 -3.95 -20.00
C GLY A 91 3.56 -3.89 -20.11
N GLY A 92 4.21 -4.94 -20.62
CA GLY A 92 5.68 -5.03 -20.69
C GLY A 92 6.35 -5.56 -19.41
N PHE A 93 5.57 -5.87 -18.37
CA PHE A 93 6.07 -6.45 -17.13
C PHE A 93 5.86 -7.97 -17.11
N THR A 94 6.80 -8.68 -16.48
CA THR A 94 6.68 -10.10 -16.11
C THR A 94 6.34 -10.15 -14.61
N LEU A 95 5.14 -10.60 -14.27
CA LEU A 95 4.59 -10.50 -12.92
C LEU A 95 4.22 -11.88 -12.37
N HIS A 96 4.68 -12.17 -11.16
CA HIS A 96 4.33 -13.39 -10.45
C HIS A 96 3.20 -13.17 -9.44
N SER A 97 2.33 -14.16 -9.28
CA SER A 97 1.43 -14.24 -8.12
C SER A 97 2.24 -14.79 -6.95
N VAL A 98 2.53 -13.98 -5.93
CA VAL A 98 3.37 -14.39 -4.78
C VAL A 98 2.47 -14.62 -3.57
N TYR A 99 2.50 -15.83 -3.04
CA TYR A 99 1.65 -16.26 -1.92
C TYR A 99 2.29 -15.97 -0.57
N THR A 100 3.61 -16.13 -0.44
CA THR A 100 4.37 -15.77 0.77
C THR A 100 5.66 -15.07 0.38
N TYR A 101 5.97 -13.98 1.07
CA TYR A 101 7.17 -13.19 0.80
C TYR A 101 8.29 -13.52 1.78
N ALA A 102 9.51 -13.57 1.24
CA ALA A 102 10.77 -13.38 1.92
C ALA A 102 11.53 -12.28 1.17
N LEU A 103 12.24 -11.39 1.86
CA LEU A 103 13.06 -10.36 1.22
C LEU A 103 14.48 -10.85 0.98
N ASP A 104 15.06 -10.45 -0.14
CA ASP A 104 16.46 -10.72 -0.50
C ASP A 104 17.35 -9.62 0.10
N ALA A 105 18.07 -9.95 1.19
CA ALA A 105 18.94 -9.00 1.87
C ALA A 105 20.11 -8.56 0.98
N VAL A 106 20.59 -9.41 0.07
CA VAL A 106 21.70 -9.08 -0.85
C VAL A 106 21.30 -7.97 -1.81
N VAL A 107 20.04 -7.92 -2.24
CA VAL A 107 19.50 -6.81 -3.03
C VAL A 107 19.34 -5.56 -2.17
N LEU A 108 18.72 -5.70 -0.99
CA LEU A 108 18.41 -4.56 -0.12
C LEU A 108 19.64 -3.88 0.48
N ASP A 109 20.69 -4.62 0.80
CA ASP A 109 21.92 -4.09 1.41
C ASP A 109 22.74 -3.22 0.44
N LYS A 110 22.48 -3.35 -0.86
CA LYS A 110 23.07 -2.47 -1.89
C LYS A 110 22.36 -1.12 -1.97
N ILE A 111 21.20 -0.98 -1.34
CA ILE A 111 20.38 0.22 -1.38
C ILE A 111 20.44 0.90 -0.01
N PRO A 112 20.87 2.18 0.06
CA PRO A 112 20.88 2.92 1.33
C PRO A 112 19.51 2.87 2.00
N LEU A 113 19.47 2.67 3.32
CA LEU A 113 18.20 2.54 4.07
C LEU A 113 17.23 3.69 3.77
N SER A 114 17.73 4.93 3.74
CA SER A 114 16.94 6.13 3.42
C SER A 114 16.25 6.08 2.06
N GLN A 115 16.74 5.27 1.12
CA GLN A 115 16.15 5.08 -0.20
C GLN A 115 15.16 3.91 -0.30
N ARG A 116 15.02 3.11 0.77
CA ARG A 116 14.15 1.93 0.81
C ARG A 116 13.23 1.88 2.04
N LEU A 117 12.99 3.03 2.66
CA LEU A 117 12.07 3.13 3.79
C LEU A 117 10.62 2.84 3.40
N LEU A 118 10.20 3.23 2.19
CA LEU A 118 8.86 2.99 1.65
C LEU A 118 8.96 2.78 0.13
N PHE A 119 8.44 1.69 -0.39
CA PHE A 119 8.47 1.39 -1.82
C PHE A 119 7.33 0.46 -2.25
N LYS A 120 7.10 0.35 -3.55
CA LYS A 120 6.15 -0.60 -4.12
C LYS A 120 6.89 -1.86 -4.59
N MET A 121 6.41 -3.04 -4.20
CA MET A 121 7.04 -4.31 -4.55
C MET A 121 7.00 -4.55 -6.07
N GLY A 122 8.15 -4.90 -6.63
CA GLY A 122 8.36 -5.20 -8.04
C GLY A 122 8.16 -6.67 -8.39
N SER A 123 7.96 -6.94 -9.68
CA SER A 123 7.82 -8.29 -10.25
C SER A 123 6.71 -9.15 -9.64
N THR A 124 5.75 -8.52 -8.93
CA THR A 124 4.56 -9.17 -8.40
C THR A 124 3.29 -8.53 -8.93
N GLN A 125 2.23 -9.33 -9.04
CA GLN A 125 0.93 -8.86 -9.50
C GLN A 125 0.28 -7.91 -8.50
N ASP A 126 0.32 -8.26 -7.22
CA ASP A 126 -0.29 -7.45 -6.16
C ASP A 126 0.42 -6.12 -5.98
N GLY A 127 1.75 -6.09 -6.17
CA GLY A 127 2.54 -4.87 -6.04
C GLY A 127 2.31 -4.16 -4.71
N PHE A 128 2.33 -4.89 -3.59
CA PHE A 128 2.11 -4.31 -2.27
C PHE A 128 3.08 -3.17 -1.96
N ILE A 129 2.62 -2.18 -1.21
CA ILE A 129 3.49 -1.17 -0.62
C ILE A 129 4.18 -1.80 0.59
N VAL A 130 5.50 -1.70 0.62
CA VAL A 130 6.38 -2.24 1.65
C VAL A 130 7.03 -1.07 2.36
N CYS A 131 7.06 -1.13 3.68
CA CYS A 131 7.71 -0.13 4.52
C CYS A 131 8.72 -0.79 5.46
N HIS A 132 9.80 -0.08 5.75
CA HIS A 132 10.75 -0.48 6.78
C HIS A 132 10.09 -0.39 8.16
N GLN A 133 10.47 -1.27 9.08
CA GLN A 133 9.90 -1.34 10.43
C GLN A 133 9.94 0.00 11.19
N ASP A 134 10.97 0.82 10.95
CA ASP A 134 11.16 2.12 11.61
C ASP A 134 10.04 3.11 11.31
N ILE A 135 9.37 2.97 10.15
CA ILE A 135 8.27 3.84 9.75
C ILE A 135 6.91 3.14 9.78
N ALA A 136 6.87 1.84 10.07
CA ALA A 136 5.64 1.05 10.07
C ALA A 136 4.58 1.61 11.03
N ALA A 137 5.00 2.24 12.13
CA ALA A 137 4.10 2.87 13.10
C ALA A 137 3.23 3.98 12.48
N ILE A 138 3.69 4.65 11.43
CA ILE A 138 2.92 5.69 10.71
C ILE A 138 1.61 5.10 10.17
N PHE A 139 1.63 3.85 9.70
CA PHE A 139 0.49 3.19 9.06
C PHE A 139 -0.42 2.43 10.02
N ARG A 140 -0.07 2.36 11.31
CA ARG A 140 -0.77 1.54 12.31
C ARG A 140 -1.99 2.24 12.92
N GLY A 141 -2.10 3.57 12.76
CA GLY A 141 -3.19 4.45 13.21
C GLY A 141 -4.10 3.87 14.29
N ASN A 142 -3.69 3.95 15.57
CA ASN A 142 -4.44 3.50 16.76
C ASN A 142 -5.16 2.13 16.70
N GLY A 143 -4.83 1.25 15.75
CA GLY A 143 -5.49 -0.04 15.53
C GLY A 143 -6.65 -0.05 14.53
N ASP A 144 -7.12 1.12 14.09
CA ASP A 144 -8.28 1.29 13.18
C ASP A 144 -7.89 2.00 11.86
N SER A 145 -6.62 1.92 11.49
CA SER A 145 -6.08 2.67 10.34
C SER A 145 -6.64 2.28 8.98
N GLY A 146 -7.39 1.18 8.86
CA GLY A 146 -7.93 0.69 7.59
C GLY A 146 -6.94 -0.12 6.74
N ALA A 147 -5.72 -0.34 7.24
CA ALA A 147 -4.72 -1.21 6.61
C ALA A 147 -4.23 -2.29 7.57
N LYS A 148 -3.75 -3.40 7.01
CA LYS A 148 -3.12 -4.49 7.77
C LYS A 148 -1.62 -4.51 7.51
N LEU A 149 -0.83 -4.38 8.58
CA LEU A 149 0.61 -4.63 8.51
C LEU A 149 0.89 -6.13 8.63
N VAL A 150 1.63 -6.66 7.67
CA VAL A 150 2.10 -8.05 7.65
C VAL A 150 3.61 -8.01 7.66
N GLY A 151 4.22 -8.66 8.65
CA GLY A 151 5.68 -8.77 8.73
C GLY A 151 6.21 -9.66 7.61
N ILE A 152 7.29 -9.21 6.97
CA ILE A 152 8.00 -9.96 5.94
C ILE A 152 9.42 -10.18 6.47
N PRO A 153 9.91 -11.43 6.55
CA PRO A 153 11.28 -11.70 6.98
C PRO A 153 12.29 -11.30 5.89
N ASP A 154 13.48 -10.89 6.32
CA ASP A 154 14.66 -10.70 5.48
C ASP A 154 15.67 -11.84 5.65
N HIS A 155 16.29 -12.27 4.54
CA HIS A 155 17.20 -13.41 4.48
C HIS A 155 18.42 -13.14 3.60
#